data_AF-A0A9E4WHF2-F1
#
_entry.id   AF-A0A9E4WHF2-F1
#
_cell.length_a   1.000
_cell.length_b   1.000
_cell.length_c   1.000
_cell.angle_alpha   90.00
_cell.angle_beta   90.00
_cell.angle_gamma   90.00
#
_symmetry.space_group_name_H-M   'P 1'
#
loop_
_entity.id
_entity.type
_entity.pdbx_description
1 polymer ?
#
loop_
_entity_poly.entity_id
_entity_poly.type
_entity_poly.pdbx_seq_one_letter_code
_entity_poly.pdbx_strand_id
1 'polypeptide(L)'
;ITVYGEFSKQIPRAEVSRVIFDAMGDNPMPGFGSRRPRIFRCIQSRTSPPTFEFTARNPELIHFSYRRYLENRLREQFGFVGSPLKLSFLSRDDE
;
A
#
# COMPACT_ATOMS: atom_id res chain seq x y z
N ILE A 1 -22.40 -4.34 -8.46
CA ILE A 1 -20.94 -4.58 -8.23
C ILE A 1 -20.76 -6.08 -8.11
N THR A 2 -20.16 -6.74 -9.09
CA THR A 2 -19.94 -8.20 -9.03
C THR A 2 -18.62 -8.45 -8.31
N VAL A 3 -18.64 -9.18 -7.20
CA VAL A 3 -17.47 -9.44 -6.33
C VAL A 3 -16.26 -9.96 -7.12
N TYR A 4 -16.50 -10.72 -8.19
CA TYR A 4 -15.47 -11.24 -9.09
C TYR A 4 -14.68 -10.15 -9.84
N GLY A 5 -15.34 -9.07 -10.28
CA GLY A 5 -14.69 -7.97 -10.99
C GLY A 5 -13.77 -7.13 -10.10
N GLU A 6 -14.12 -7.00 -8.82
CA GLU A 6 -13.27 -6.33 -7.81
C GLU A 6 -12.07 -7.21 -7.41
N PHE A 7 -12.23 -8.53 -7.45
CA PHE A 7 -11.17 -9.48 -7.09
C PHE A 7 -10.05 -9.56 -8.14
N SER A 8 -10.39 -9.44 -9.42
CA SER A 8 -9.45 -9.50 -10.55
C SER A 8 -8.93 -8.14 -11.03
N LYS A 9 -9.38 -7.04 -10.41
CA LYS A 9 -9.04 -5.68 -10.80
C LYS A 9 -7.53 -5.42 -10.75
N GLN A 10 -6.97 -4.98 -11.87
CA GLN A 10 -5.57 -4.54 -11.99
C GLN A 10 -5.51 -3.02 -12.10
N ILE A 11 -4.69 -2.39 -11.26
CA ILE A 11 -4.47 -0.96 -11.22
C ILE A 11 -3.06 -0.66 -11.73
N PRO A 12 -2.90 0.30 -12.67
CA PRO A 12 -1.59 0.74 -13.13
C PRO A 12 -0.71 1.21 -11.97
N ARG A 13 0.56 0.80 -11.98
CA ARG A 13 1.55 1.17 -10.95
C ARG A 13 1.59 2.68 -10.68
N ALA A 14 1.55 3.50 -11.72
CA ALA A 14 1.63 4.95 -11.60
C ALA A 14 0.47 5.53 -10.76
N GLU A 15 -0.73 4.98 -10.95
CA GLU A 15 -1.93 5.40 -10.23
C GLU A 15 -1.87 4.95 -8.77
N VAL A 16 -1.47 3.69 -8.51
CA VAL A 16 -1.24 3.18 -7.15
C VAL A 16 -0.22 4.04 -6.41
N SER A 17 0.94 4.28 -7.02
CA SER A 17 2.00 5.09 -6.42
C SER A 17 1.50 6.51 -6.13
N ARG A 18 0.77 7.14 -7.06
CA ARG A 18 0.21 8.49 -6.87
C ARG A 18 -0.68 8.55 -5.64
N VAL A 19 -1.67 7.66 -5.54
CA VAL A 19 -2.62 7.62 -4.40
C VAL A 19 -1.89 7.43 -3.07
N ILE A 20 -0.92 6.53 -3.02
CA ILE A 20 -0.16 6.25 -1.81
C ILE A 20 0.68 7.46 -1.38
N PHE A 21 1.39 8.10 -2.32
CA PHE A 21 2.21 9.25 -1.98
C PHE A 21 1.38 10.47 -1.58
N ASP A 22 0.21 10.66 -2.19
CA ASP A 22 -0.75 11.71 -1.81
C ASP A 22 -1.26 11.47 -0.38
N ALA A 23 -1.70 10.25 -0.08
CA ALA A 23 -2.13 9.85 1.26
C ALA A 23 -1.03 10.01 2.34
N MET A 24 0.24 9.82 1.97
CA MET A 24 1.40 10.06 2.84
C MET A 24 1.71 11.55 3.01
N GLY A 25 1.37 12.39 2.03
CA GLY A 25 1.47 13.85 2.12
C GLY A 25 0.46 14.41 3.11
N ASP A 26 -0.78 13.91 3.07
CA ASP A 26 -1.86 14.31 3.99
C ASP A 26 -1.62 13.85 5.43
N ASN A 27 -1.13 12.61 5.60
CA ASN A 27 -0.89 12.02 6.90
C ASN A 27 0.51 11.39 6.92
N PRO A 28 1.55 12.15 7.31
CA PRO A 28 2.92 11.64 7.29
C PRO A 28 3.10 10.51 8.31
N MET A 29 3.93 9.51 7.94
CA MET A 29 4.28 8.43 8.87
C MET A 29 4.98 8.98 10.11
N PRO A 30 4.59 8.53 11.31
CA PRO A 30 5.34 8.84 12.52
C PRO A 30 6.75 8.22 12.41
N GLY A 31 7.77 9.04 12.66
CA GLY A 31 9.13 8.55 12.79
C GLY A 31 9.33 7.85 14.14
N PHE A 32 10.15 6.80 14.18
CA PHE A 32 10.52 6.13 15.42
C PHE A 32 11.98 6.48 15.77
N GLY A 33 12.15 7.47 16.64
CA GLY A 33 13.47 7.96 17.07
C GLY A 33 14.31 8.47 15.89
N SER A 34 15.56 8.05 15.77
CA SER A 34 16.48 8.44 14.68
C SER A 34 16.22 7.70 13.36
N ARG A 35 15.35 6.67 13.34
CA ARG A 35 15.04 5.89 12.12
C ARG A 35 13.65 6.26 11.63
N ARG A 36 13.53 6.56 10.33
CA ARG A 36 12.25 6.90 9.69
C ARG A 36 11.91 5.89 8.61
N PRO A 37 10.71 5.26 8.64
CA PRO A 37 10.27 4.44 7.53
C PRO A 37 10.09 5.33 6.29
N ARG A 38 10.60 4.88 5.14
CA ARG A 38 10.44 5.60 3.88
C ARG A 38 9.99 4.63 2.80
N ILE A 39 8.80 4.86 2.26
CA ILE A 39 8.29 4.11 1.11
C ILE A 39 8.87 4.76 -0.16
N PHE A 40 9.45 3.94 -1.04
CA PHE A 40 10.02 4.38 -2.31
C PHE A 40 9.13 4.08 -3.50
N ARG A 41 8.38 2.98 -3.41
CA ARG A 41 7.56 2.47 -4.51
C ARG A 41 6.40 1.66 -3.95
N CYS A 42 5.25 1.76 -4.60
CA CYS A 42 4.11 0.88 -4.39
C CYS A 42 3.61 0.35 -5.73
N ILE A 43 3.40 -0.96 -5.84
CA ILE A 43 2.87 -1.63 -7.02
C ILE A 43 1.75 -2.60 -6.62
N GLN A 44 0.85 -2.91 -7.54
CA GLN A 44 -0.01 -4.09 -7.39
C GLN A 44 0.73 -5.29 -8.00
N SER A 45 1.17 -6.24 -7.17
CA SER A 45 1.94 -7.40 -7.61
C SER A 45 1.06 -8.57 -8.03
N ARG A 46 -0.15 -8.68 -7.47
CA ARG A 46 -1.12 -9.74 -7.84
C ARG A 46 -2.55 -9.20 -7.87
N THR A 47 -3.33 -9.81 -8.75
CA THR A 47 -4.80 -9.71 -8.84
C THR A 47 -5.34 -11.08 -8.46
N SER A 48 -6.33 -11.20 -7.57
CA SER A 48 -6.86 -12.48 -7.05
C SER A 48 -6.01 -13.23 -6.00
N PRO A 49 -5.83 -12.72 -4.76
CA PRO A 49 -6.40 -11.49 -4.23
C PRO A 49 -5.56 -10.25 -4.59
N PRO A 50 -6.18 -9.06 -4.66
CA PRO A 50 -5.47 -7.80 -4.84
C PRO A 50 -4.35 -7.64 -3.80
N THR A 51 -3.11 -7.73 -4.25
CA THR A 51 -1.92 -7.67 -3.41
C THR A 51 -1.09 -6.47 -3.80
N PHE A 52 -0.86 -5.58 -2.84
CA PHE A 52 -0.08 -4.37 -2.98
C PHE A 52 1.25 -4.53 -2.27
N GLU A 53 2.32 -4.30 -3.01
CA GLU A 53 3.68 -4.44 -2.53
C GLU A 53 4.34 -3.07 -2.41
N PHE A 54 4.86 -2.79 -1.22
CA PHE A 54 5.51 -1.54 -0.85
C PHE A 54 6.99 -1.81 -0.65
N THR A 55 7.83 -1.22 -1.50
CA THR A 55 9.27 -1.22 -1.30
C THR A 55 9.62 -0.04 -0.39
N ALA A 56 10.18 -0.33 0.79
CA ALA A 56 10.48 0.68 1.79
C ALA A 56 11.82 0.46 2.49
N ARG A 57 12.37 1.53 3.05
CA ARG A 57 13.45 1.47 4.02
C ARG A 57 12.85 1.28 5.42
N ASN A 58 13.39 0.35 6.18
CA ASN A 58 12.91 -0.01 7.53
C ASN A 58 11.38 -0.25 7.59
N PRO A 59 10.81 -1.14 6.74
CA PRO A 59 9.37 -1.42 6.73
C PRO A 59 8.84 -2.00 8.06
N GLU A 60 9.71 -2.60 8.86
CA GLU A 60 9.42 -3.07 10.22
C GLU A 60 8.94 -1.93 11.16
N LEU A 61 9.36 -0.69 10.90
CA LEU A 61 8.94 0.49 11.67
C LEU A 61 7.55 1.00 11.28
N ILE A 62 6.98 0.48 10.18
CA ILE A 62 5.63 0.85 9.75
C ILE A 62 4.63 0.12 10.63
N HIS A 63 4.10 0.86 11.62
CA HIS A 63 3.12 0.36 12.57
C HIS A 63 1.83 -0.12 11.88
N PHE A 64 1.16 -1.12 12.47
CA PHE A 64 -0.05 -1.72 11.88
C PHE A 64 -1.16 -0.70 11.59
N SER A 65 -1.30 0.33 12.43
CA SER A 65 -2.29 1.40 12.24
C SER A 65 -2.05 2.15 10.93
N TYR A 66 -0.78 2.41 10.59
CA TYR A 66 -0.44 3.08 9.34
C TYR A 66 -0.64 2.16 8.13
N ARG A 67 -0.38 0.86 8.29
CA ARG A 67 -0.71 -0.14 7.25
C ARG A 67 -2.22 -0.17 6.97
N ARG A 68 -3.05 -0.14 8.01
CA ARG A 68 -4.52 -0.03 7.89
C ARG A 68 -4.96 1.28 7.25
N TYR A 69 -4.30 2.40 7.58
CA TYR A 69 -4.56 3.68 6.93
C TYR A 69 -4.33 3.59 5.41
N LEU A 70 -3.20 3.06 4.96
CA LEU A 70 -2.90 2.88 3.53
C LEU A 70 -3.89 1.92 2.86
N GLU A 71 -4.28 0.83 3.53
CA GLU A 71 -5.31 -0.09 3.03
C GLU A 71 -6.65 0.62 2.82
N ASN A 72 -7.09 1.42 3.80
CA ASN A 72 -8.33 2.17 3.70
C ASN A 72 -8.29 3.18 2.55
N ARG A 73 -7.17 3.87 2.36
CA ARG A 73 -6.98 4.79 1.22
C ARG A 73 -7.06 4.09 -0.13
N LEU A 74 -6.48 2.90 -0.25
CA LEU A 74 -6.62 2.09 -1.46
C LEU A 74 -8.07 1.66 -1.69
N ARG A 75 -8.82 1.33 -0.64
CA ARG A 75 -10.24 0.98 -0.73
C ARG A 75 -11.11 2.16 -1.15
N GLU A 76 -10.88 3.32 -0.54
CA GLU A 76 -11.61 4.56 -0.84
C GLU A 76 -11.43 4.98 -2.31
N GLN A 77 -10.22 4.85 -2.85
CA GLN A 77 -9.92 5.28 -4.22
C GLN A 77 -10.30 4.25 -5.29
N PHE A 78 -10.01 2.97 -5.06
CA PHE A 78 -10.11 1.95 -6.10
C PHE A 78 -11.26 0.96 -5.92
N GLY A 79 -11.95 0.92 -4.78
CA GLY A 79 -12.98 -0.08 -4.51
C GLY A 79 -12.44 -1.27 -3.71
N PHE A 80 -12.66 -2.51 -4.17
CA PHE A 80 -12.38 -3.76 -3.45
C PHE A 80 -13.39 -4.18 -2.37
N VAL A 81 -14.64 -3.72 -2.47
CA VAL A 81 -15.73 -4.14 -1.57
C VAL A 81 -15.94 -5.66 -1.68
N GLY A 82 -15.80 -6.36 -0.56
CA GLY A 82 -15.95 -7.83 -0.49
C GLY A 82 -14.72 -8.64 -0.90
N SER A 83 -13.60 -8.00 -1.23
CA SER A 83 -12.33 -8.67 -1.56
C SER A 83 -11.29 -8.42 -0.47
N PRO A 84 -10.57 -9.46 0.02
CA PRO A 84 -9.47 -9.25 0.97
C PRO A 84 -8.28 -8.60 0.25
N LEU A 85 -7.94 -7.38 0.67
CA LEU A 85 -6.71 -6.69 0.27
C LEU A 85 -5.51 -7.20 1.07
N LYS A 86 -4.42 -7.48 0.37
CA LYS A 86 -3.14 -7.86 1.01
C LYS A 86 -2.11 -6.76 0.80
N LEU A 87 -1.50 -6.30 1.89
CA LEU A 87 -0.39 -5.36 1.84
C LEU A 87 0.88 -6.06 2.28
N SER A 88 1.90 -6.06 1.41
CA SER A 88 3.23 -6.60 1.67
C SER A 88 4.23 -5.45 1.71
N PHE A 89 5.06 -5.40 2.75
CA PHE A 89 6.10 -4.38 2.90
C PHE A 89 7.45 -5.07 2.81
N LEU A 90 8.17 -4.81 1.73
CA LEU A 90 9.50 -5.35 1.47
C LEU A 90 10.56 -4.33 1.86
N SER A 91 11.59 -4.80 2.57
CA SER A 91 12.80 -4.03 2.75
C SER A 91 13.46 -3.90 1.38
N ARG A 92 13.84 -2.67 1.02
CA ARG A 92 14.86 -2.49 -0.02
C ARG A 92 16.15 -3.05 0.57
N ASP A 93 16.53 -4.25 0.16
CA ASP A 93 17.91 -4.71 0.29
C ASP A 93 18.72 -3.75 -0.57
N ASP A 94 19.44 -2.84 0.08
CA ASP A 94 20.42 -1.98 -0.57
C ASP A 94 21.63 -2.90 -0.77
N GLU A 95 21.69 -3.60 -1.91
CA GLU A 95 22.95 -4.13 -2.43
C GLU A 95 23.80 -2.98 -2.96
#